data_AF-A0A660NCB7-F1
#
_entry.id   AF-A0A660NCB7-F1
#
_cell.length_a   1.000
_cell.length_b   1.000
_cell.length_c   1.000
_cell.angle_alpha   90.00
_cell.angle_beta   90.00
_cell.angle_gamma   90.00
#
_symmetry.space_group_name_H-M   'P 1'
#
loop_
_entity.id
_entity.type
_entity.pdbx_description
1 polymer ?
#
loop_
_entity_poly.entity_id
_entity_poly.type
_entity_poly.pdbx_seq_one_letter_code
_entity_poly.pdbx_strand_id
1 'polypeptide(L)'
;MHVLASLKPASLVFRLPQTSPKAKTMPHLKITRFAAQAECHYQATQQGNARTANRAYAQIVRAKDSLVAGGHLAALVPLLCHEHAAVRLWAARYLLFCPPFAQQTEAVLTTIAAHGAGILIADAKQTLTQWRKGNLTLGD
;
A
#
# COMPACT_ATOMS: atom_id res chain seq x y z
N MET A 1 61.72 36.67 1.02
CA MET A 1 60.43 36.85 1.70
C MET A 1 59.34 36.35 0.78
N HIS A 2 58.78 35.18 1.06
CA HIS A 2 57.71 34.54 0.29
C HIS A 2 56.37 35.22 0.62
N VAL A 3 55.56 35.56 -0.38
CA VAL A 3 54.12 35.81 -0.18
C VAL A 3 53.36 35.09 -1.28
N LEU A 4 52.82 33.93 -0.91
CA LEU A 4 51.83 33.16 -1.65
C LEU A 4 50.50 33.93 -1.66
N ALA A 5 50.04 34.38 -2.83
CA ALA A 5 48.68 34.86 -3.01
C ALA A 5 47.74 33.66 -3.20
N SER A 6 46.91 33.43 -2.19
CA SER A 6 45.92 32.37 -2.07
C SER A 6 44.84 32.46 -3.16
N LEU A 7 44.66 31.39 -3.95
CA LEU A 7 43.46 31.17 -4.75
C LEU A 7 42.25 30.97 -3.82
N LYS A 8 41.20 31.78 -3.99
CA LYS A 8 39.88 31.51 -3.42
C LYS A 8 39.18 30.41 -4.25
N PRO A 9 38.55 29.40 -3.63
CA PRO A 9 37.78 28.41 -4.37
C PRO A 9 36.43 29.01 -4.83
N ALA A 10 36.14 28.86 -6.12
CA ALA A 10 34.83 29.14 -6.69
C ALA A 10 33.80 28.18 -6.11
N SER A 11 32.80 28.71 -5.40
CA SER A 11 31.67 27.92 -4.90
C SER A 11 30.77 27.55 -6.07
N LEU A 12 30.89 26.31 -6.55
CA LEU A 12 29.97 25.74 -7.52
C LEU A 12 28.63 25.48 -6.81
N VAL A 13 27.71 26.46 -6.86
CA VAL A 13 26.34 26.27 -6.36
C VAL A 13 25.62 25.33 -7.32
N PHE A 14 25.58 24.05 -6.96
CA PHE A 14 24.77 23.05 -7.63
C PHE A 14 23.29 23.37 -7.40
N ARG A 15 22.66 24.13 -8.32
CA ARG A 15 21.21 24.28 -8.34
C ARG A 15 20.60 22.95 -8.74
N LEU A 16 20.12 22.19 -7.76
CA LEU A 16 19.18 21.11 -8.00
C LEU A 16 17.96 21.68 -8.74
N PRO A 17 17.47 21.02 -9.81
CA PRO A 17 16.24 21.45 -10.46
C PRO A 17 15.10 21.36 -9.45
N GLN A 18 14.52 22.53 -9.14
CA GLN A 18 13.30 22.66 -8.35
C GLN A 18 12.17 21.99 -9.15
N THR A 19 11.85 20.73 -8.83
CA THR A 19 10.68 20.07 -9.41
C THR A 19 9.43 20.76 -8.87
N SER A 20 8.67 21.38 -9.75
CA SER A 20 7.38 22.01 -9.51
C SER A 20 6.38 21.12 -8.72
N PRO A 21 5.54 21.65 -7.81
CA PRO A 21 4.81 20.83 -6.82
C PRO A 21 3.59 20.06 -7.36
N LYS A 22 3.21 20.19 -8.63
CA LYS A 22 1.87 19.80 -9.11
C LYS A 22 1.70 18.38 -9.67
N ALA A 23 2.73 17.53 -9.63
CA ALA A 23 2.64 16.17 -10.22
C ALA A 23 2.89 15.00 -9.25
N LYS A 24 3.26 15.26 -7.98
CA LYS A 24 3.59 14.21 -6.99
C LYS A 24 2.38 13.68 -6.18
N THR A 25 1.17 14.20 -6.41
CA THR A 25 0.07 14.13 -5.42
C THR A 25 -0.91 12.96 -5.61
N MET A 26 -1.02 12.40 -6.82
CA MET A 26 -2.10 11.47 -7.16
C MET A 26 -2.00 10.05 -6.58
N PRO A 27 -0.84 9.36 -6.61
CA PRO A 27 -0.73 8.03 -6.00
C PRO A 27 -0.84 8.09 -4.47
N HIS A 28 -0.25 9.11 -3.83
CA HIS A 28 -0.30 9.27 -2.37
C HIS A 28 -1.74 9.37 -1.85
N LEU A 29 -2.57 10.25 -2.43
CA LEU A 29 -3.96 10.40 -2.01
C LEU A 29 -4.76 9.10 -2.18
N LYS A 30 -4.49 8.33 -3.25
CA LYS A 30 -5.12 7.02 -3.47
C LYS A 30 -4.73 6.00 -2.40
N ILE A 31 -3.46 5.96 -2.01
CA ILE A 31 -2.93 5.05 -0.96
C ILE A 31 -3.52 5.41 0.41
N THR A 32 -3.57 6.70 0.77
CA THR A 32 -4.17 7.14 2.04
C THR A 32 -5.66 6.80 2.09
N ARG A 33 -6.40 7.04 1.01
CA ARG A 33 -7.82 6.67 0.94
C ARG A 33 -8.01 5.16 0.99
N PHE A 34 -7.15 4.38 0.33
CA PHE A 34 -7.17 2.93 0.41
C PHE A 34 -7.04 2.44 1.86
N ALA A 35 -6.04 2.94 2.59
CA ALA A 35 -5.82 2.56 3.99
C ALA A 35 -7.02 2.94 4.87
N ALA A 36 -7.51 4.18 4.78
CA ALA A 36 -8.67 4.63 5.56
C ALA A 36 -9.94 3.80 5.29
N GLN A 37 -10.15 3.36 4.05
CA GLN A 37 -11.31 2.53 3.70
C GLN A 37 -11.12 1.08 4.12
N ALA A 38 -9.90 0.53 4.13
CA ALA A 38 -9.61 -0.79 4.68
C ALA A 38 -9.94 -0.86 6.19
N GLU A 39 -9.61 0.18 6.95
CA GLU A 39 -9.98 0.27 8.36
C GLU A 39 -11.49 0.44 8.55
N CYS A 40 -12.09 1.35 7.78
CA CYS A 40 -13.54 1.58 7.82
C CYS A 40 -14.33 0.31 7.49
N HIS A 41 -13.88 -0.47 6.50
CA HIS A 41 -14.45 -1.76 6.16
C HIS A 41 -14.41 -2.72 7.35
N TYR A 42 -13.24 -2.87 7.97
CA TYR A 42 -13.08 -3.75 9.13
C TYR A 42 -13.99 -3.34 10.30
N GLN A 43 -13.98 -2.06 10.68
CA GLN A 43 -14.82 -1.54 11.76
C GLN A 43 -16.32 -1.75 11.49
N ALA A 44 -16.76 -1.44 10.27
CA ALA A 44 -18.15 -1.62 9.88
C ALA A 44 -18.58 -3.09 9.89
N THR A 45 -17.71 -4.00 9.44
CA THR A 45 -17.96 -5.45 9.51
C THR A 45 -18.08 -5.93 10.96
N GLN A 46 -17.19 -5.48 11.86
CA GLN A 46 -17.27 -5.81 13.28
C GLN A 46 -18.57 -5.31 13.94
N GLN A 47 -19.11 -4.18 13.47
CA GLN A 47 -20.35 -3.59 13.96
C GLN A 47 -21.62 -4.15 13.29
N GLY A 48 -21.49 -5.09 12.33
CA GLY A 48 -22.62 -5.56 11.52
C GLY A 48 -23.21 -4.47 10.59
N ASN A 49 -22.49 -3.38 10.35
CA ASN A 49 -22.92 -2.28 9.50
C ASN A 49 -22.59 -2.58 8.01
N ALA A 50 -23.37 -3.48 7.42
CA ALA A 50 -23.16 -3.94 6.04
C ALA A 50 -23.17 -2.79 5.02
N ARG A 51 -23.98 -1.75 5.21
CA ARG A 51 -24.03 -0.59 4.30
C ARG A 51 -22.69 0.13 4.26
N THR A 52 -22.10 0.41 5.41
CA THR A 52 -20.80 1.09 5.50
C THR A 52 -19.68 0.17 5.01
N ALA A 53 -19.71 -1.13 5.37
CA ALA A 53 -18.72 -2.09 4.91
C ALA A 53 -18.71 -2.19 3.37
N ASN A 54 -19.87 -2.34 2.74
CA ASN A 54 -19.98 -2.44 1.28
C ASN A 54 -19.53 -1.14 0.58
N ARG A 55 -19.84 0.03 1.16
CA ARG A 55 -19.35 1.31 0.64
C ARG A 55 -17.83 1.40 0.73
N ALA A 56 -17.25 1.00 1.86
CA ALA A 56 -15.81 1.00 2.05
C ALA A 56 -15.11 0.04 1.08
N TYR A 57 -15.63 -1.18 0.91
CA TYR A 57 -15.15 -2.14 -0.09
C TYR A 57 -15.14 -1.52 -1.50
N ALA A 58 -16.24 -0.90 -1.92
CA ALA A 58 -16.30 -0.25 -3.24
C ALA A 58 -15.23 0.85 -3.41
N GLN A 59 -14.87 1.58 -2.34
CA GLN A 59 -13.81 2.58 -2.39
C GLN A 59 -12.41 1.96 -2.43
N ILE A 60 -12.18 0.85 -1.70
CA ILE A 60 -10.93 0.07 -1.77
C ILE A 60 -10.70 -0.41 -3.20
N VAL A 61 -11.72 -1.04 -3.81
CA VAL A 61 -11.67 -1.54 -5.18
C VAL A 61 -11.38 -0.41 -6.16
N ARG A 62 -12.11 0.71 -6.09
CA ARG A 62 -11.87 1.88 -6.95
C ARG A 62 -10.45 2.44 -6.83
N ALA A 63 -9.91 2.52 -5.60
CA ALA A 63 -8.56 3.00 -5.37
C ALA A 63 -7.52 2.04 -5.97
N LYS A 64 -7.70 0.72 -5.78
CA LYS A 64 -6.89 -0.34 -6.37
C LYS A 64 -6.93 -0.31 -7.89
N ASP A 65 -8.12 -0.27 -8.50
CA ASP A 65 -8.27 -0.24 -9.96
C ASP A 65 -7.59 0.99 -10.56
N SER A 66 -7.71 2.14 -9.89
CA SER A 66 -7.04 3.38 -10.28
C SER A 66 -5.51 3.34 -10.14
N LEU A 67 -4.95 2.46 -9.30
CA LEU A 67 -3.51 2.22 -9.19
C LEU A 67 -3.06 1.22 -10.25
N VAL A 68 -3.82 0.16 -10.49
CA VAL A 68 -3.55 -0.84 -11.53
C VAL A 68 -3.55 -0.18 -12.92
N ALA A 69 -4.56 0.63 -13.24
CA ALA A 69 -4.64 1.37 -14.51
C ALA A 69 -3.46 2.34 -14.72
N GLY A 70 -2.83 2.80 -13.64
CA GLY A 70 -1.63 3.65 -13.69
C GLY A 70 -0.30 2.89 -13.59
N GLY A 71 -0.30 1.55 -13.53
CA GLY A 71 0.92 0.77 -13.31
C GLY A 71 1.56 1.01 -11.93
N HIS A 72 0.77 1.43 -10.95
CA HIS A 72 1.21 1.86 -9.61
C HIS A 72 0.76 0.91 -8.49
N LEU A 73 0.48 -0.36 -8.79
CA LEU A 73 0.06 -1.34 -7.77
C LEU A 73 1.11 -1.49 -6.66
N ALA A 74 2.39 -1.48 -7.01
CA ALA A 74 3.51 -1.53 -6.07
C ALA A 74 3.54 -0.35 -5.08
N ALA A 75 2.79 0.73 -5.33
CA ALA A 75 2.67 1.84 -4.40
C ALA A 75 1.93 1.45 -3.09
N LEU A 76 1.27 0.29 -3.05
CA LEU A 76 0.68 -0.27 -1.83
C LEU A 76 1.72 -0.96 -0.92
N VAL A 77 2.94 -1.26 -1.39
CA VAL A 77 3.95 -2.01 -0.62
C VAL A 77 4.22 -1.43 0.78
N PRO A 78 4.33 -0.10 0.98
CA PRO A 78 4.50 0.47 2.33
C PRO A 78 3.39 0.08 3.32
N LEU A 79 2.18 -0.22 2.82
CA LEU A 79 1.04 -0.63 3.65
C LEU A 79 1.17 -2.04 4.22
N LEU A 80 2.10 -2.87 3.72
CA LEU A 80 2.41 -4.18 4.32
C LEU A 80 2.95 -4.04 5.75
N CYS A 81 3.49 -2.87 6.11
CA CYS A 81 4.00 -2.55 7.44
C CYS A 81 3.07 -1.59 8.22
N HIS A 82 1.84 -1.34 7.75
CA HIS A 82 0.90 -0.44 8.41
C HIS A 82 0.54 -0.94 9.81
N GLU A 83 0.31 -0.04 10.77
CA GLU A 83 -0.02 -0.40 12.16
C GLU A 83 -1.31 -1.23 12.26
N HIS A 84 -2.33 -0.87 11.47
CA HIS A 84 -3.62 -1.54 11.45
C HIS A 84 -3.61 -2.82 10.59
N ALA A 85 -3.95 -3.96 11.18
CA ALA A 85 -3.91 -5.27 10.52
C ALA A 85 -4.85 -5.38 9.30
N ALA A 86 -6.01 -4.73 9.33
CA ALA A 86 -6.91 -4.71 8.17
C ALA A 86 -6.29 -4.02 6.94
N VAL A 87 -5.49 -2.96 7.16
CA VAL A 87 -4.79 -2.26 6.07
C VAL A 87 -3.75 -3.19 5.45
N ARG A 88 -2.97 -3.88 6.29
CA ARG A 88 -2.02 -4.89 5.83
C ARG A 88 -2.71 -5.99 5.02
N LEU A 89 -3.84 -6.52 5.51
CA LEU A 89 -4.61 -7.58 4.85
C LEU A 89 -5.08 -7.15 3.45
N TRP A 90 -5.70 -5.97 3.35
CA TRP A 90 -6.22 -5.47 2.07
C TRP A 90 -5.10 -5.16 1.08
N ALA A 91 -4.00 -4.54 1.53
CA ALA A 91 -2.84 -4.30 0.67
C ALA A 91 -2.24 -5.63 0.19
N ALA A 92 -2.09 -6.59 1.12
CA ALA A 92 -1.51 -7.88 0.82
C ALA A 92 -2.33 -8.68 -0.19
N ARG A 93 -3.66 -8.69 -0.09
CA ARG A 93 -4.53 -9.36 -1.06
C ARG A 93 -4.18 -9.00 -2.52
N TYR A 94 -3.96 -7.71 -2.79
CA TYR A 94 -3.65 -7.26 -4.15
C TYR A 94 -2.16 -7.39 -4.51
N LEU A 95 -1.25 -7.22 -3.55
CA LEU A 95 0.19 -7.34 -3.78
C LEU A 95 0.65 -8.78 -4.05
N LEU A 96 -0.19 -9.79 -3.82
CA LEU A 96 0.05 -11.16 -4.32
C LEU A 96 0.25 -11.19 -5.85
N PHE A 97 -0.42 -10.29 -6.57
CA PHE A 97 -0.30 -10.14 -8.03
C PHE A 97 0.88 -9.26 -8.46
N CYS A 98 1.75 -8.85 -7.53
CA CYS A 98 2.96 -8.08 -7.82
C CYS A 98 4.19 -8.99 -7.61
N PRO A 99 4.75 -9.60 -8.67
CA PRO A 99 5.75 -10.67 -8.53
C PRO A 99 6.95 -10.36 -7.62
N PRO A 100 7.54 -9.13 -7.64
CA PRO A 100 8.66 -8.81 -6.75
C PRO A 100 8.32 -8.85 -5.26
N PHE A 101 7.03 -8.74 -4.89
CA PHE A 101 6.57 -8.66 -3.50
C PHE A 101 5.68 -9.82 -3.07
N ALA A 102 5.38 -10.78 -3.97
CA ALA A 102 4.43 -11.84 -3.71
C ALA A 102 4.82 -12.70 -2.49
N GLN A 103 6.11 -13.08 -2.37
CA GLN A 103 6.59 -13.89 -1.25
C GLN A 103 6.49 -13.14 0.10
N GLN A 104 6.94 -11.88 0.15
CA GLN A 104 6.80 -11.03 1.34
C GLN A 104 5.32 -10.86 1.71
N THR A 105 4.47 -10.70 0.71
CA THR A 105 3.03 -10.51 0.88
C THR A 105 2.35 -11.76 1.44
N GLU A 106 2.72 -12.94 0.94
CA GLU A 106 2.21 -14.21 1.47
C GLU A 106 2.64 -14.41 2.94
N ALA A 107 3.85 -13.98 3.31
CA ALA A 107 4.32 -14.01 4.69
C ALA A 107 3.46 -13.11 5.60
N VAL A 108 3.13 -11.88 5.17
CA VAL A 108 2.23 -10.98 5.91
C VAL A 108 0.86 -11.60 6.12
N LEU A 109 0.26 -12.18 5.07
CA LEU A 109 -1.02 -12.89 5.19
C LEU A 109 -0.92 -14.09 6.13
N THR A 110 0.18 -14.83 6.09
CA THR A 110 0.43 -15.98 6.98
C THR A 110 0.52 -15.52 8.44
N THR A 111 1.21 -14.42 8.72
CA THR A 111 1.25 -13.83 10.06
C THR A 111 -0.14 -13.40 10.56
N ILE A 112 -0.96 -12.78 9.70
CA ILE A 112 -2.33 -12.39 10.07
C ILE A 112 -3.22 -13.63 10.27
N ALA A 113 -3.06 -14.67 9.46
CA ALA A 113 -3.77 -15.93 9.61
C ALA A 113 -3.42 -16.70 10.89
N ALA A 114 -2.21 -16.51 11.43
CA ALA A 114 -1.74 -17.16 12.65
C ALA A 114 -2.02 -16.32 13.92
N HIS A 115 -1.88 -15.00 13.84
CA HIS A 115 -1.83 -14.11 15.01
C HIS A 115 -2.75 -12.88 14.91
N GLY A 116 -3.61 -12.81 13.88
CA GLY A 116 -4.56 -11.73 13.70
C GLY A 116 -5.68 -11.73 14.74
N ALA A 117 -6.66 -10.85 14.55
CA ALA A 117 -7.82 -10.74 15.44
C ALA A 117 -9.13 -10.92 14.65
N GLY A 118 -10.08 -11.63 15.26
CA GLY A 118 -11.46 -11.75 14.77
C GLY A 118 -11.53 -12.16 13.30
N ILE A 119 -12.31 -11.40 12.51
CA ILE A 119 -12.57 -11.68 11.10
C ILE A 119 -11.30 -11.69 10.23
N LEU A 120 -10.25 -10.96 10.64
CA LEU A 120 -9.00 -10.87 9.86
C LEU A 120 -8.27 -12.22 9.75
N ILE A 121 -8.38 -13.08 10.77
CA ILE A 121 -7.82 -14.44 10.73
C ILE A 121 -8.49 -15.23 9.61
N ALA A 122 -9.83 -15.20 9.56
CA ALA A 122 -10.62 -15.93 8.57
C ALA A 122 -10.35 -15.39 7.16
N ASP A 123 -10.35 -14.08 6.99
CA ASP A 123 -10.09 -13.42 5.70
C ASP A 123 -8.69 -13.73 5.16
N ALA A 124 -7.67 -13.73 6.02
CA ALA A 124 -6.30 -14.07 5.63
C ALA A 124 -6.18 -15.55 5.23
N LYS A 125 -6.77 -16.47 6.00
CA LYS A 125 -6.80 -17.90 5.67
C LYS A 125 -7.52 -18.16 4.34
N GLN A 126 -8.66 -17.51 4.13
CA GLN A 126 -9.43 -17.64 2.90
C GLN A 126 -8.64 -17.09 1.70
N THR A 127 -8.02 -15.92 1.85
CA THR A 127 -7.18 -15.30 0.80
C THR A 127 -6.02 -16.21 0.42
N LEU A 128 -5.25 -16.72 1.39
CA LEU A 128 -4.17 -17.68 1.14
C LEU A 128 -4.66 -18.95 0.47
N THR A 129 -5.80 -19.48 0.91
CA THR A 129 -6.39 -20.69 0.34
C THR A 129 -6.75 -20.50 -1.13
N GLN A 130 -7.44 -19.40 -1.47
CA GLN A 130 -7.83 -19.12 -2.85
C GLN A 130 -6.62 -18.78 -3.72
N TRP A 131 -5.63 -18.05 -3.17
CA TRP A 131 -4.38 -17.76 -3.85
C TRP A 131 -3.63 -19.04 -4.24
N ARG A 132 -3.40 -19.95 -3.28
CA ARG A 132 -2.67 -21.22 -3.53
C ARG A 132 -3.40 -22.17 -4.47
N LYS A 133 -4.73 -22.06 -4.54
CA LYS A 133 -5.55 -22.81 -5.51
C LYS A 133 -5.54 -22.19 -6.91
N GLY A 134 -4.98 -20.98 -7.09
CA GLY A 134 -5.04 -20.24 -8.34
C GLY A 134 -6.43 -19.66 -8.66
N ASN A 135 -7.30 -19.56 -7.65
CA ASN A 135 -8.68 -19.09 -7.80
C ASN A 135 -8.83 -17.57 -7.58
N LEU A 136 -7.84 -16.94 -6.97
CA LEU A 136 -7.88 -15.51 -6.70
C LEU A 136 -7.54 -14.74 -7.97
N THR A 137 -8.31 -13.70 -8.28
CA THR A 137 -7.99 -12.76 -9.35
C THR A 137 -7.77 -11.35 -8.80
N LEU A 138 -7.06 -10.50 -9.55
CA LEU A 138 -6.86 -9.10 -9.19
C LEU A 138 -8.19 -8.29 -9.21
N GLY A 139 -9.23 -8.84 -9.85
CA GLY A 139 -10.57 -8.26 -9.92
C GLY A 139 -11.38 -8.41 -8.63
N ASP A 140 -11.08 -9.43 -7.82
CA ASP A 140 -11.86 -9.81 -6.63
C ASP A 140 -11.55 -8.95 -5.38
#